data_AF-A0A937NB75-F1
#
_entry.id   AF-A0A937NB75-F1
#
_cell.length_a   1.000
_cell.length_b   1.000
_cell.length_c   1.000
_cell.angle_alpha   90.00
_cell.angle_beta   90.00
_cell.angle_gamma   90.00
#
_symmetry.space_group_name_H-M   'P 1'
#
loop_
_entity.id
_entity.type
_entity.pdbx_description
1 polymer ?
#
loop_
_entity_poly.entity_id
_entity_poly.type
_entity_poly.pdbx_seq_one_letter_code
_entity_poly.pdbx_strand_id
1 'polypeptide(L)'
;MTRASRTSKLCAVLAGLYFLVWLPVQADRIWFERLDSSIHWTVTLASLPLGLLWIVWAAWGVRRATTAVCLFLSMLYVVWWQLAVATADAMIWDTLRANLARYGTAGLFLIGLAWVVWFVDRIASRIEAKRIAFRLEATELSGVVRGAGVVRGSPDPAHEPDRRSPSRALTHTWNPFDPEACYYGRRSQKLNQSLATFVTYSFVFALVFLLLSQMRGCEEVYEMPAGGGQRKAIAQTVKIQKIIRKKFVVNPYSAILFEVPPIDEVKLNLNEATEHAYTVGYGEGANAGFGGGTARGKVRLIRLEYSGGDWDRNFGIGGDMNMLIEYGI
;
A
#
# COMPACT_ATOMS: atom_id res chain seq x y z
N MET A 1 30.09 32.45 -1.84
CA MET A 1 29.32 31.25 -1.41
C MET A 1 28.30 31.67 -0.36
N THR A 2 27.05 31.85 -0.80
CA THR A 2 26.01 32.56 -0.05
C THR A 2 25.39 31.71 1.06
N ARG A 3 24.92 32.37 2.13
CA ARG A 3 24.29 31.80 3.35
C ARG A 3 23.22 30.74 3.04
N ALA A 4 22.51 30.89 1.92
CA ALA A 4 21.51 29.96 1.40
C ALA A 4 22.05 28.56 1.02
N SER A 5 23.33 28.44 0.66
CA SER A 5 23.93 27.14 0.32
C SER A 5 24.37 26.32 1.54
N ARG A 6 24.59 26.98 2.70
CA ARG A 6 24.91 26.28 3.95
C ARG A 6 23.64 25.74 4.62
N THR A 7 22.56 26.52 4.60
CA THR A 7 21.27 26.08 5.15
C THR A 7 20.68 24.91 4.38
N SER A 8 20.80 24.88 3.05
CA SER A 8 20.34 23.74 2.23
C SER A 8 21.05 22.42 2.58
N LYS A 9 22.38 22.47 2.76
CA LYS A 9 23.17 21.29 3.13
C LYS A 9 22.81 20.79 4.53
N LEU A 10 22.63 21.70 5.48
CA LEU A 10 22.26 21.34 6.84
C LEU A 10 20.88 20.68 6.90
N CYS A 11 19.88 21.24 6.20
CA CYS A 11 18.55 20.62 6.09
C CYS A 11 18.58 19.25 5.42
N ALA A 12 19.40 19.07 4.37
CA ALA A 12 19.55 17.77 3.71
C ALA A 12 20.22 16.72 4.62
N VAL A 13 21.20 17.12 5.44
CA VAL A 13 21.83 16.23 6.43
C VAL A 13 20.86 15.84 7.52
N LEU A 14 20.10 16.80 8.09
CA LEU A 14 19.09 16.52 9.10
C LEU A 14 17.99 15.59 8.59
N ALA A 15 17.54 15.80 7.34
CA ALA A 15 16.65 14.90 6.66
C ALA A 15 17.23 13.47 6.56
N GLY A 16 18.46 13.33 6.09
CA GLY A 16 19.13 12.04 5.99
C GLY A 16 19.26 11.32 7.34
N LEU A 17 19.62 12.06 8.39
CA LEU A 17 19.67 11.53 9.76
C LEU A 17 18.29 11.08 10.26
N TYR A 18 17.24 11.86 9.98
CA TYR A 18 15.87 11.47 10.32
C TYR A 18 15.48 10.16 9.61
N PHE A 19 15.79 10.01 8.32
CA PHE A 19 15.53 8.77 7.57
C PHE A 19 16.26 7.56 8.13
N LEU A 20 17.50 7.74 8.59
CA LEU A 20 18.29 6.67 9.23
C LEU A 20 17.68 6.21 10.55
N VAL A 21 16.97 7.07 11.28
CA VAL A 21 16.24 6.70 12.50
C VAL A 21 14.86 6.13 12.17
N TRP A 22 14.16 6.72 11.20
CA TRP A 22 12.81 6.33 10.82
C TRP A 22 12.76 4.92 10.22
N LEU A 23 13.72 4.55 9.36
CA LEU A 23 13.74 3.24 8.70
C LEU A 23 13.78 2.05 9.68
N PRO A 24 14.71 2.01 10.66
CA PRO A 24 14.71 0.96 11.69
C PRO A 24 13.43 0.93 12.53
N VAL A 25 12.86 2.09 12.86
CA VAL A 25 11.62 2.18 13.65
C VAL A 25 10.44 1.59 12.87
N GLN A 26 10.36 1.81 11.55
CA GLN A 26 9.35 1.17 10.73
C GLN A 26 9.61 -0.32 10.52
N ALA A 27 10.87 -0.72 10.39
CA ALA A 27 11.25 -2.12 10.31
C ALA A 27 10.82 -2.88 11.58
N ASP A 28 11.07 -2.28 12.75
CA ASP A 28 10.59 -2.80 14.02
C ASP A 28 9.07 -2.94 14.03
N ARG A 29 8.34 -1.88 13.66
CA ARG A 29 6.87 -1.91 13.59
C ARG A 29 6.32 -3.01 12.68
N ILE A 30 6.96 -3.28 11.54
CA ILE A 30 6.44 -4.23 10.54
C ILE A 30 6.81 -5.68 10.88
N TRP A 31 7.98 -5.93 11.47
CA TRP A 31 8.53 -7.28 11.60
C TRP A 31 8.76 -7.75 13.04
N PHE A 32 9.10 -6.86 13.96
CA PHE A 32 9.63 -7.24 15.27
C PHE A 32 8.70 -6.88 16.43
N GLU A 33 7.88 -5.84 16.28
CA GLU A 33 6.96 -5.32 17.30
C GLU A 33 7.59 -5.15 18.70
N ARG A 34 8.90 -4.82 18.77
CA ARG A 34 9.62 -4.76 20.06
C ARG A 34 9.48 -3.41 20.74
N LEU A 35 9.33 -2.33 19.98
CA LEU A 35 9.23 -0.98 20.54
C LEU A 35 7.78 -0.65 20.89
N ASP A 36 7.62 0.18 21.92
CA ASP A 36 6.31 0.68 22.33
C ASP A 36 5.64 1.50 21.20
N SER A 37 4.32 1.36 21.10
CA SER A 37 3.50 2.04 20.08
C SER A 37 3.67 3.57 20.12
N SER A 38 3.89 4.14 21.31
CA SER A 38 4.15 5.58 21.48
C SER A 38 5.41 6.04 20.74
N ILE A 39 6.45 5.20 20.68
CA ILE A 39 7.70 5.52 19.97
C ILE A 39 7.45 5.55 18.46
N HIS A 40 6.68 4.59 17.93
CA HIS A 40 6.34 4.57 16.51
C HIS A 40 5.55 5.83 16.10
N TRP A 41 4.57 6.23 16.92
CA TRP A 41 3.76 7.43 16.66
C TRP A 41 4.57 8.73 16.74
N THR A 42 5.38 8.90 17.79
CA THR A 42 6.17 10.14 17.98
C THR A 42 7.18 10.33 16.86
N VAL A 43 7.92 9.28 16.48
CA VAL A 43 8.89 9.33 15.38
C VAL A 43 8.19 9.65 14.06
N THR A 44 7.04 9.02 13.79
CA THR A 44 6.32 9.25 12.53
C THR A 44 5.67 10.64 12.48
N LEU A 45 5.07 11.12 13.56
CA LEU A 45 4.47 12.46 13.63
C LEU A 45 5.51 13.58 13.55
N ALA A 46 6.73 13.37 14.06
CA ALA A 46 7.83 14.31 13.93
C ALA A 46 8.21 14.61 12.45
N SER A 47 7.82 13.74 11.50
CA SER A 47 8.03 14.01 10.06
C SER A 47 7.17 15.15 9.51
N LEU A 48 6.02 15.45 10.12
CA LEU A 48 5.10 16.48 9.63
C LEU A 48 5.72 17.89 9.71
N PRO A 49 6.18 18.38 10.89
CA PRO A 49 6.77 19.71 10.97
C PRO A 49 8.07 19.80 10.16
N LEU A 50 8.89 18.75 10.15
CA LEU A 50 10.13 18.70 9.35
C LEU A 50 9.84 18.79 7.84
N GLY A 51 8.85 18.01 7.36
CA GLY A 51 8.43 18.02 5.97
C GLY A 51 7.83 19.35 5.54
N LEU A 52 6.95 19.94 6.36
CA LEU A 52 6.32 21.23 6.09
C LEU A 52 7.34 22.37 6.04
N LEU A 53 8.23 22.45 7.04
CA LEU A 53 9.31 23.44 7.07
C LEU A 53 10.18 23.34 5.80
N TRP A 54 10.47 22.11 5.36
CA TRP A 54 11.27 21.88 4.17
C TRP A 54 10.52 22.25 2.88
N ILE A 55 9.24 21.92 2.75
CA ILE A 55 8.42 22.30 1.59
C ILE A 55 8.33 23.82 1.47
N VAL A 56 8.07 24.53 2.57
CA VAL A 56 8.04 25.99 2.60
C VAL A 56 9.40 26.56 2.20
N TRP A 57 10.49 26.02 2.74
CA TRP A 57 11.84 26.42 2.37
C TRP A 57 12.14 26.18 0.88
N ALA A 58 11.75 25.02 0.34
CA ALA A 58 11.94 24.68 -1.07
C ALA A 58 11.13 25.61 -1.97
N ALA A 59 9.88 25.91 -1.62
CA ALA A 59 9.00 26.81 -2.36
C ALA A 59 9.54 28.25 -2.42
N TRP A 60 10.17 28.73 -1.34
CA TRP A 60 10.66 30.11 -1.26
C TRP A 60 12.11 30.29 -1.72
N GLY A 61 12.96 29.30 -1.49
CA GLY A 61 14.41 29.42 -1.69
C GLY A 61 14.93 28.82 -2.99
N VAL A 62 14.21 27.89 -3.63
CA VAL A 62 14.73 27.09 -4.74
C VAL A 62 14.00 27.42 -6.04
N ARG A 63 14.57 28.34 -6.84
CA ARG A 63 14.03 28.69 -8.17
C ARG A 63 14.19 27.59 -9.24
N ARG A 64 14.98 26.53 -8.99
CA ARG A 64 15.17 25.39 -9.91
C ARG A 64 15.17 24.08 -9.13
N ALA A 65 14.30 23.15 -9.48
CA ALA A 65 14.30 21.80 -8.92
C ALA A 65 15.68 21.15 -9.09
N THR A 66 16.39 20.97 -7.99
CA THR A 66 17.64 20.21 -7.97
C THR A 66 17.32 18.74 -7.74
N THR A 67 18.20 17.83 -8.18
CA THR A 67 18.03 16.39 -7.95
C THR A 67 17.88 16.05 -6.47
N ALA A 68 18.60 16.76 -5.60
CA ALA A 68 18.48 16.62 -4.14
C ALA A 68 17.08 16.97 -3.64
N VAL A 69 16.43 17.97 -4.23
CA VAL A 69 15.06 18.37 -3.86
C VAL A 69 14.05 17.30 -4.28
N CYS A 70 14.16 16.78 -5.50
CA CYS A 70 13.31 15.67 -5.96
C CYS A 70 13.50 14.40 -5.10
N LEU A 71 14.73 14.12 -4.67
CA LEU A 71 15.05 12.95 -3.86
C LEU A 71 14.39 13.07 -2.49
N PHE A 72 14.52 14.23 -1.85
CA PHE A 72 13.85 14.47 -0.58
C PHE A 72 12.32 14.40 -0.69
N LEU A 73 11.72 14.99 -1.73
CA LEU A 73 10.26 14.88 -1.95
C LEU A 73 9.81 13.44 -2.13
N SER A 74 10.60 12.62 -2.85
CA SER A 74 10.33 11.20 -3.03
C SER A 74 10.39 10.44 -1.70
N MET A 75 11.37 10.76 -0.85
CA MET A 75 11.49 10.16 0.48
C MET A 75 10.36 10.62 1.43
N LEU A 76 10.04 11.92 1.43
CA LEU A 76 8.96 12.50 2.23
C LEU A 76 7.60 11.88 1.86
N TYR A 77 7.36 11.65 0.56
CA TYR A 77 6.18 10.95 0.08
C TYR A 77 6.00 9.59 0.75
N VAL A 78 7.07 8.78 0.85
CA VAL A 78 7.00 7.45 1.50
C VAL A 78 6.64 7.58 2.98
N VAL A 79 7.25 8.52 3.69
CA VAL A 79 6.99 8.72 5.12
C VAL A 79 5.56 9.16 5.37
N TRP A 80 5.08 10.15 4.62
CA TRP A 80 3.73 10.70 4.78
C TRP A 80 2.66 9.73 4.31
N TRP A 81 2.93 8.93 3.27
CA TRP A 81 2.05 7.85 2.88
C TRP A 81 1.90 6.80 3.98
N GLN A 82 3.00 6.35 4.58
CA GLN A 82 2.97 5.38 5.70
C GLN A 82 2.27 5.96 6.93
N LEU A 83 2.50 7.25 7.24
CA LEU A 83 1.76 7.95 8.30
C LEU A 83 0.26 7.94 8.02
N ALA A 84 -0.15 8.27 6.80
CA ALA A 84 -1.56 8.32 6.43
C ALA A 84 -2.24 6.93 6.47
N VAL A 85 -1.52 5.86 6.11
CA VAL A 85 -1.99 4.47 6.27
C VAL A 85 -2.14 4.14 7.76
N ALA A 86 -1.15 4.49 8.58
CA ALA A 86 -1.19 4.27 10.02
C ALA A 86 -2.33 5.04 10.71
N THR A 87 -2.61 6.27 10.29
CA THR A 87 -3.74 7.05 10.84
C THR A 87 -5.08 6.48 10.44
N ALA A 88 -5.22 5.97 9.19
CA ALA A 88 -6.45 5.31 8.76
C ALA A 88 -6.70 4.02 9.53
N ASP A 89 -5.64 3.27 9.84
CA ASP A 89 -5.67 2.07 10.67
C ASP A 89 -6.09 2.39 12.13
N ALA A 90 -5.51 3.43 12.73
CA ALA A 90 -5.86 3.88 14.08
C ALA A 90 -7.32 4.36 14.20
N MET A 91 -7.90 4.90 13.13
CA MET A 91 -9.30 5.31 13.07
C MET A 91 -10.26 4.18 12.67
N ILE A 92 -9.75 2.95 12.47
CA ILE A 92 -10.52 1.76 12.08
C ILE A 92 -11.27 2.00 10.74
N TRP A 93 -10.63 2.71 9.81
CA TRP A 93 -11.18 2.99 8.49
C TRP A 93 -10.62 2.01 7.45
N ASP A 94 -11.07 0.76 7.49
CA ASP A 94 -10.54 -0.32 6.66
C ASP A 94 -10.59 -0.01 5.16
N THR A 95 -11.70 0.54 4.67
CA THR A 95 -11.85 0.92 3.26
C THR A 95 -10.85 2.00 2.86
N LEU A 96 -10.65 3.01 3.72
CA LEU A 96 -9.69 4.09 3.44
C LEU A 96 -8.27 3.56 3.46
N ARG A 97 -7.93 2.74 4.47
CA ARG A 97 -6.62 2.10 4.61
C ARG A 97 -6.26 1.27 3.37
N ALA A 98 -7.19 0.43 2.91
CA ALA A 98 -6.99 -0.41 1.73
C ALA A 98 -6.79 0.43 0.45
N ASN A 99 -7.61 1.47 0.26
CA ASN A 99 -7.48 2.36 -0.89
C ASN A 99 -6.17 3.16 -0.85
N LEU A 100 -5.79 3.68 0.32
CA LEU A 100 -4.57 4.45 0.50
C LEU A 100 -3.31 3.60 0.30
N ALA A 101 -3.34 2.33 0.73
CA ALA A 101 -2.28 1.37 0.44
C ALA A 101 -2.15 1.14 -1.09
N ARG A 102 -3.26 0.91 -1.79
CA ARG A 102 -3.27 0.72 -3.26
C ARG A 102 -2.74 1.95 -4.00
N TYR A 103 -3.32 3.13 -3.73
CA TYR A 103 -2.91 4.36 -4.41
C TYR A 103 -1.48 4.76 -4.06
N GLY A 104 -1.03 4.52 -2.83
CA GLY A 104 0.33 4.79 -2.42
C GLY A 104 1.35 3.87 -3.10
N THR A 105 1.04 2.58 -3.26
CA THR A 105 1.91 1.68 -4.05
C THR A 105 2.00 2.09 -5.52
N ALA A 106 0.89 2.53 -6.12
CA ALA A 106 0.88 3.07 -7.48
C ALA A 106 1.72 4.35 -7.59
N GLY A 107 1.64 5.26 -6.62
CA GLY A 107 2.48 6.45 -6.61
C GLY A 107 3.97 6.14 -6.40
N LEU A 108 4.30 5.18 -5.55
CA LEU A 108 5.68 4.71 -5.36
C LEU A 108 6.27 4.11 -6.65
N PHE A 109 5.46 3.36 -7.39
CA PHE A 109 5.82 2.85 -8.72
C PHE A 109 6.13 4.00 -9.70
N LEU A 110 5.27 5.02 -9.78
CA LEU A 110 5.48 6.16 -10.69
C LEU A 110 6.71 7.00 -10.32
N ILE A 111 6.93 7.24 -9.02
CA ILE A 111 8.11 7.96 -8.55
C ILE A 111 9.38 7.17 -8.86
N GLY A 112 9.39 5.87 -8.59
CA GLY A 112 10.52 5.00 -8.91
C GLY A 112 10.79 4.93 -10.41
N LEU A 113 9.75 4.83 -11.23
CA LEU A 113 9.86 4.87 -12.68
C LEU A 113 10.48 6.20 -13.16
N ALA A 114 10.04 7.33 -12.62
CA ALA A 114 10.60 8.64 -12.97
C ALA A 114 12.11 8.71 -12.65
N TRP A 115 12.55 8.15 -11.52
CA TRP A 115 13.96 8.05 -11.16
C TRP A 115 14.76 7.15 -12.11
N VAL A 116 14.22 6.00 -12.48
CA VAL A 116 14.88 5.07 -13.41
C VAL A 116 15.01 5.68 -14.80
N VAL A 117 13.93 6.30 -15.31
CA VAL A 117 13.96 7.00 -16.60
C VAL A 117 14.98 8.14 -16.57
N TRP A 118 14.97 8.96 -15.50
CA TRP A 118 15.95 10.02 -15.33
C TRP A 118 17.39 9.49 -15.31
N PHE A 119 17.63 8.37 -14.62
CA PHE A 119 18.96 7.76 -14.52
C PHE A 119 19.44 7.21 -15.87
N VAL A 120 18.58 6.47 -16.58
CA VAL A 120 18.87 5.93 -17.92
C VAL A 120 19.16 7.07 -18.90
N ASP A 121 18.31 8.10 -18.92
CA ASP A 121 18.51 9.28 -19.76
C ASP A 121 19.81 10.02 -19.42
N ARG A 122 20.17 10.10 -18.13
CA ARG A 122 21.42 10.71 -17.69
C ARG A 122 22.65 9.94 -18.17
N ILE A 123 22.61 8.62 -18.18
CA ILE A 123 23.69 7.79 -18.71
C ILE A 123 23.75 7.89 -20.22
N ALA A 124 22.62 7.74 -20.90
CA ALA A 124 22.52 7.86 -22.36
C ALA A 124 23.06 9.21 -22.84
N SER A 125 22.64 10.30 -22.20
CA SER A 125 23.14 11.66 -22.50
C SER A 125 24.65 11.81 -22.29
N ARG A 126 25.23 11.15 -21.27
CA ARG A 126 26.69 11.17 -21.06
C ARG A 126 27.44 10.42 -22.16
N ILE A 127 26.88 9.31 -22.66
CA ILE A 127 27.46 8.55 -23.77
C ILE A 127 27.37 9.37 -25.06
N GLU A 128 26.22 9.98 -25.33
CA GLU A 128 25.99 10.83 -26.50
C GLU A 128 26.93 12.05 -26.50
N ALA A 129 27.11 12.71 -25.35
CA ALA A 129 28.05 13.83 -25.20
C ALA A 129 29.51 13.44 -25.51
N LYS A 130 29.97 12.27 -25.04
CA LYS A 130 31.32 11.77 -25.34
C LYS A 130 31.51 11.50 -26.82
N ARG A 131 30.48 10.99 -27.51
CA ARG A 131 30.52 10.74 -28.96
C ARG A 131 30.58 12.04 -29.76
N ILE A 132 29.81 13.05 -29.36
CA ILE A 132 29.84 14.35 -30.04
C ILE A 132 31.23 14.98 -29.88
N ALA A 133 31.82 14.94 -28.68
CA ALA A 133 33.18 15.42 -28.45
C ALA A 133 34.20 14.71 -29.35
N PHE A 134 34.18 13.37 -29.41
CA PHE A 134 35.07 12.59 -30.27
C PHE A 134 34.87 12.89 -31.77
N ARG A 135 33.63 13.08 -32.21
CA ARG A 135 33.33 13.45 -33.61
C ARG A 135 33.82 14.84 -33.95
N LEU A 136 33.75 15.80 -33.03
CA LEU A 136 34.28 17.15 -33.22
C LEU A 136 35.81 17.12 -33.36
N GLU A 137 36.52 16.42 -32.46
CA GLU A 137 37.98 16.25 -32.53
C GLU A 137 38.42 15.57 -33.83
N ALA A 138 37.74 14.50 -34.27
CA ALA A 138 38.04 13.83 -35.52
C ALA A 138 37.79 14.72 -36.75
N THR A 139 36.75 15.57 -36.69
CA THR A 139 36.44 16.51 -37.78
C THR A 139 37.50 17.61 -37.85
N GLU A 140 37.94 18.15 -36.72
CA GLU A 140 39.03 19.14 -36.66
C GLU A 140 40.34 18.58 -37.21
N LEU A 141 40.75 17.38 -36.80
CA LEU A 141 41.94 16.71 -37.34
C LEU A 141 41.85 16.53 -38.87
N SER A 142 40.69 16.08 -39.36
CA SER A 142 40.49 15.88 -40.80
C SER A 142 40.50 17.20 -41.60
N GLY A 143 40.03 18.30 -41.00
CA GLY A 143 40.05 19.64 -41.59
C GLY A 143 41.46 20.21 -41.67
N VAL A 144 42.29 20.02 -40.64
CA VAL A 144 43.70 20.43 -40.62
C VAL A 144 44.51 19.69 -41.68
N VAL A 145 44.33 18.37 -41.81
CA VAL A 145 45.00 17.55 -42.85
C VAL A 145 44.59 17.99 -44.26
N ARG A 146 43.32 18.40 -44.47
CA ARG A 146 42.86 18.95 -45.75
C ARG A 146 43.41 20.35 -46.05
N GLY A 147 43.61 21.17 -45.03
CA GLY A 147 44.17 22.51 -45.15
C GLY A 147 45.68 22.54 -45.43
N ALA A 148 46.42 21.52 -44.96
CA ALA A 148 47.86 21.41 -45.16
C ALA A 148 48.28 20.70 -46.48
N GLY A 149 47.31 20.18 -47.25
CA GLY A 149 47.55 19.39 -48.45
C GLY A 149 46.81 19.90 -49.68
N VAL A 150 47.08 21.14 -50.12
CA VAL A 150 46.73 21.61 -51.47
C VAL A 150 48.00 22.06 -52.19
N VAL A 151 48.74 21.09 -52.70
CA VAL A 151 49.60 21.25 -53.89
C VAL A 151 49.17 20.19 -54.91
N ARG A 152 48.38 20.68 -55.88
CA ARG A 152 48.36 20.37 -57.32
C ARG A 152 48.74 18.95 -57.79
N GLY A 153 47.76 18.24 -58.36
CA GLY A 153 47.96 17.12 -59.28
C GLY A 153 46.65 16.71 -59.95
N SER A 154 46.65 16.62 -61.28
CA SER A 154 45.52 16.44 -62.22
C SER A 154 44.54 15.29 -61.95
N PRO A 155 43.34 15.31 -62.58
CA PRO A 155 42.29 14.33 -62.38
C PRO A 155 42.50 13.09 -63.25
N ASP A 156 42.72 11.93 -62.61
CA ASP A 156 42.58 10.62 -63.26
C ASP A 156 41.17 10.06 -62.97
N PRO A 157 40.36 9.74 -63.99
CA PRO A 157 38.98 9.29 -63.82
C PRO A 157 38.89 7.76 -63.90
N ALA A 158 39.52 7.01 -62.99
CA ALA A 158 39.40 5.54 -63.04
C ALA A 158 39.72 4.81 -61.74
N HIS A 159 39.38 5.38 -60.59
CA HIS A 159 39.13 4.58 -59.39
C HIS A 159 38.31 5.44 -58.47
N GLU A 160 37.07 5.05 -58.27
CA GLU A 160 36.19 5.61 -57.25
C GLU A 160 36.43 4.76 -56.00
N PRO A 161 37.41 5.09 -55.12
CA PRO A 161 37.43 4.47 -53.82
C PRO A 161 36.16 4.97 -53.14
N ASP A 162 35.24 4.03 -52.97
CA ASP A 162 33.99 4.14 -52.23
C ASP A 162 34.22 5.14 -51.07
N ARG A 163 33.71 6.38 -51.22
CA ARG A 163 33.77 7.46 -50.22
C ARG A 163 32.85 7.13 -49.03
N ARG A 164 32.87 5.88 -48.57
CA ARG A 164 32.35 5.50 -47.26
C ARG A 164 33.30 6.07 -46.24
N SER A 165 32.85 7.19 -45.69
CA SER A 165 33.31 7.80 -44.46
C SER A 165 33.86 6.75 -43.48
N PRO A 166 35.10 6.90 -42.96
CA PRO A 166 35.67 5.95 -41.98
C PRO A 166 34.91 5.92 -40.63
N SER A 167 33.84 6.70 -40.49
CA SER A 167 33.03 6.85 -39.28
C SER A 167 31.93 5.79 -39.10
N ARG A 168 31.90 4.71 -39.89
CA ARG A 168 30.84 3.69 -39.85
C ARG A 168 31.32 2.25 -39.61
N ALA A 169 32.44 2.07 -38.91
CA ALA A 169 32.64 0.82 -38.18
C ALA A 169 31.54 0.75 -37.10
N LEU A 170 30.40 0.13 -37.43
CA LEU A 170 29.39 -0.29 -36.47
C LEU A 170 30.05 -1.31 -35.55
N THR A 171 30.76 -0.82 -34.54
CA THR A 171 31.08 -1.62 -33.37
C THR A 171 29.75 -1.99 -32.76
N HIS A 172 29.40 -3.26 -32.96
CA HIS A 172 28.20 -3.89 -32.43
C HIS A 172 28.20 -3.70 -30.91
N THR A 173 27.47 -2.69 -30.45
CA THR A 173 27.46 -2.28 -29.04
C THR A 173 26.25 -2.95 -28.37
N TRP A 174 26.52 -3.70 -27.30
CA TRP A 174 25.52 -4.42 -26.51
C TRP A 174 25.04 -3.66 -25.27
N ASN A 175 25.56 -2.46 -25.02
CA ASN A 175 25.29 -1.72 -23.80
C ASN A 175 23.82 -1.26 -23.74
N PRO A 176 23.03 -1.64 -22.72
CA PRO A 176 21.61 -1.32 -22.69
C PRO A 176 21.27 0.15 -22.46
N PHE A 177 22.23 0.91 -21.93
CA PHE A 177 22.11 2.35 -21.74
C PHE A 177 22.47 3.15 -23.00
N ASP A 178 22.95 2.49 -24.04
CA ASP A 178 23.30 3.11 -25.31
C ASP A 178 22.10 3.08 -26.27
N PRO A 179 21.60 4.23 -26.74
CA PRO A 179 20.53 4.28 -27.72
C PRO A 179 20.89 3.57 -29.05
N GLU A 180 22.18 3.52 -29.41
CA GLU A 180 22.64 2.88 -30.65
C GLU A 180 22.89 1.36 -30.50
N ALA A 181 22.49 0.75 -29.38
CA ALA A 181 22.64 -0.69 -29.18
C ALA A 181 21.87 -1.49 -30.24
N CYS A 182 22.44 -2.63 -30.66
CA CYS A 182 21.96 -3.37 -31.84
C CYS A 182 20.50 -3.83 -31.73
N TYR A 183 20.03 -4.12 -30.51
CA TYR A 183 18.71 -4.66 -30.26
C TYR A 183 17.59 -3.59 -30.23
N TYR A 184 17.92 -2.29 -30.15
CA TYR A 184 16.93 -1.21 -30.26
C TYR A 184 16.53 -0.89 -31.71
N GLY A 185 17.21 -1.49 -32.69
CA GLY A 185 16.98 -1.24 -34.10
C GLY A 185 17.46 0.14 -34.57
N ARG A 186 17.21 0.46 -35.85
CA ARG A 186 17.66 1.72 -36.49
C ARG A 186 16.61 2.84 -36.48
N ARG A 187 15.35 2.52 -36.15
CA ARG A 187 14.23 3.48 -36.15
C ARG A 187 13.80 3.73 -34.70
N SER A 188 13.62 5.01 -34.34
CA SER A 188 13.13 5.46 -33.02
C SER A 188 13.83 4.85 -31.80
N GLN A 189 15.18 4.85 -31.81
CA GLN A 189 16.02 4.26 -30.75
C GLN A 189 15.69 4.74 -29.33
N LYS A 190 15.47 6.05 -29.14
CA LYS A 190 15.11 6.61 -27.82
C LYS A 190 13.76 6.11 -27.30
N LEU A 191 12.79 5.86 -28.19
CA LEU A 191 11.49 5.31 -27.82
C LEU A 191 11.61 3.84 -27.42
N ASN A 192 12.38 3.05 -28.19
CA ASN A 192 12.58 1.64 -27.88
C ASN A 192 13.37 1.45 -26.57
N GLN A 193 14.31 2.36 -26.29
CA GLN A 193 15.02 2.41 -25.01
C GLN A 193 14.10 2.74 -23.82
N SER A 194 13.23 3.75 -23.94
CA SER A 194 12.30 4.08 -22.86
C SER A 194 11.25 3.00 -22.65
N LEU A 195 10.76 2.36 -23.72
CA LEU A 195 9.84 1.23 -23.64
C LEU A 195 10.49 0.02 -22.96
N ALA A 196 11.69 -0.37 -23.36
CA ALA A 196 12.41 -1.49 -22.74
C ALA A 196 12.70 -1.21 -21.25
N THR A 197 13.07 0.03 -20.93
CA THR A 197 13.27 0.47 -19.54
C THR A 197 11.98 0.34 -18.73
N PHE A 198 10.85 0.79 -19.29
CA PHE A 198 9.54 0.70 -18.63
C PHE A 198 9.11 -0.74 -18.39
N VAL A 199 9.23 -1.61 -19.40
CA VAL A 199 8.85 -3.04 -19.29
C VAL A 199 9.73 -3.74 -18.26
N THR A 200 11.04 -3.54 -18.32
CA THR A 200 11.99 -4.16 -17.38
C THR A 200 11.74 -3.68 -15.95
N TYR A 201 11.54 -2.36 -15.75
CA TYR A 201 11.22 -1.81 -14.44
C TYR A 201 9.90 -2.37 -13.89
N SER A 202 8.86 -2.46 -14.72
CA SER A 202 7.55 -2.99 -14.33
C SER A 202 7.64 -4.44 -13.90
N PHE A 203 8.39 -5.26 -14.64
CA PHE A 203 8.60 -6.66 -14.30
C PHE A 203 9.37 -6.82 -12.98
N VAL A 204 10.48 -6.09 -12.81
CA VAL A 204 11.29 -6.14 -11.57
C VAL A 204 10.50 -5.62 -10.38
N PHE A 205 9.75 -4.52 -10.54
CA PHE A 205 8.90 -3.97 -9.49
C PHE A 205 7.83 -4.97 -9.06
N ALA A 206 7.15 -5.63 -10.02
CA ALA A 206 6.17 -6.66 -9.71
C ALA A 206 6.80 -7.84 -8.97
N LEU A 207 7.97 -8.31 -9.40
CA LEU A 207 8.69 -9.40 -8.75
C LEU A 207 9.08 -9.04 -7.31
N VAL A 208 9.65 -7.86 -7.09
CA VAL A 208 9.99 -7.36 -5.75
C VAL A 208 8.74 -7.19 -4.90
N PHE A 209 7.67 -6.61 -5.44
CA PHE A 209 6.41 -6.45 -4.72
C PHE A 209 5.83 -7.81 -4.28
N LEU A 210 5.87 -8.82 -5.15
CA LEU A 210 5.45 -10.17 -4.81
C LEU A 210 6.34 -10.78 -3.72
N LEU A 211 7.67 -10.69 -3.85
CA LEU A 211 8.60 -11.18 -2.82
C LEU A 211 8.34 -10.54 -1.45
N LEU A 212 8.21 -9.20 -1.40
CA LEU A 212 7.92 -8.49 -0.16
C LEU A 212 6.54 -8.85 0.41
N SER A 213 5.55 -9.11 -0.44
CA SER A 213 4.22 -9.55 0.00
C SER A 213 4.25 -10.96 0.61
N GLN A 214 5.10 -11.85 0.09
CA GLN A 214 5.27 -13.21 0.64
C GLN A 214 6.02 -13.20 1.98
N MET A 215 6.89 -12.22 2.24
CA MET A 215 7.60 -12.09 3.52
C MET A 215 6.70 -11.67 4.70
N ARG A 216 5.44 -11.33 4.46
CA ARG A 216 4.45 -11.08 5.54
C ARG A 216 3.95 -12.35 6.24
N GLY A 217 4.53 -13.52 5.92
CA GLY A 217 4.69 -14.66 6.82
C GLY A 217 3.44 -15.11 7.58
N CYS A 218 2.87 -16.26 7.17
CA CYS A 218 2.03 -17.14 7.99
C CYS A 218 1.17 -16.42 9.04
N GLU A 219 0.21 -15.60 8.60
CA GLU A 219 -0.88 -15.18 9.48
C GLU A 219 -1.55 -16.47 9.97
N GLU A 220 -1.35 -16.80 11.25
CA GLU A 220 -2.00 -17.94 11.88
C GLU A 220 -3.50 -17.61 11.91
N VAL A 221 -4.23 -18.09 10.91
CA VAL A 221 -5.68 -17.90 10.84
C VAL A 221 -6.29 -18.65 12.03
N TYR A 222 -6.68 -17.89 13.05
CA TYR A 222 -7.47 -18.39 14.17
C TYR A 222 -8.90 -18.56 13.68
N GLU A 223 -9.32 -19.80 13.50
CA GLU A 223 -10.69 -20.11 13.11
C GLU A 223 -11.53 -20.36 14.36
N MET A 224 -12.81 -20.00 14.28
CA MET A 224 -13.78 -20.40 15.29
C MET A 224 -14.01 -21.91 15.24
N PRO A 225 -14.21 -22.56 16.40
CA PRO A 225 -14.47 -23.99 16.47
C PRO A 225 -15.72 -24.39 15.67
N ALA A 226 -15.65 -25.48 14.92
CA ALA A 226 -16.79 -25.97 14.13
C ALA A 226 -17.81 -26.61 15.09
N GLY A 227 -18.83 -25.84 15.49
CA GLY A 227 -19.88 -26.35 16.36
C GLY A 227 -20.92 -27.17 15.59
N GLY A 228 -21.24 -28.37 16.09
CA GLY A 228 -22.31 -29.22 15.59
C GLY A 228 -23.59 -29.06 16.42
N GLY A 229 -24.76 -29.28 15.81
CA GLY A 229 -26.04 -29.24 16.51
C GLY A 229 -27.23 -29.08 15.56
N GLN A 230 -28.30 -29.85 15.77
CA GLN A 230 -29.57 -29.59 15.09
C GLN A 230 -30.26 -28.38 15.73
N ARG A 231 -30.58 -27.37 14.91
CA ARG A 231 -31.34 -26.20 15.35
C ARG A 231 -32.74 -26.64 15.77
N LYS A 232 -33.05 -26.63 17.07
CA LYS A 232 -34.45 -26.48 17.52
C LYS A 232 -34.87 -25.07 17.10
N ALA A 233 -35.62 -24.97 16.00
CA ALA A 233 -36.23 -23.70 15.61
C ALA A 233 -37.14 -23.26 16.76
N ILE A 234 -36.75 -22.20 17.46
CA ILE A 234 -37.61 -21.54 18.45
C ILE A 234 -38.81 -21.03 17.65
N ALA A 235 -39.96 -21.69 17.77
CA ALA A 235 -41.17 -21.25 17.11
C ALA A 235 -41.54 -19.85 17.65
N GLN A 236 -41.46 -18.83 16.81
CA GLN A 236 -41.94 -17.50 17.15
C GLN A 236 -43.46 -17.55 17.36
N THR A 237 -43.91 -17.80 18.58
CA THR A 237 -45.32 -17.71 18.92
C THR A 237 -45.69 -16.24 19.11
N VAL A 238 -46.10 -15.58 18.03
CA VAL A 238 -46.71 -14.25 18.08
C VAL A 238 -48.06 -14.39 18.78
N LYS A 239 -48.15 -14.00 20.05
CA LYS A 239 -49.44 -13.95 20.77
C LYS A 239 -50.20 -12.71 20.31
N ILE A 240 -51.02 -12.85 19.28
CA ILE A 240 -51.94 -11.80 18.84
C ILE A 240 -53.03 -11.64 19.91
N GLN A 241 -52.96 -10.59 20.73
CA GLN A 241 -54.07 -10.24 21.61
C GLN A 241 -55.20 -9.61 20.78
N LYS A 242 -56.25 -10.38 20.52
CA LYS A 242 -57.45 -9.88 19.84
C LYS A 242 -58.23 -8.98 20.81
N ILE A 243 -58.12 -7.67 20.62
CA ILE A 243 -58.97 -6.71 21.33
C ILE A 243 -60.39 -6.83 20.76
N ILE A 244 -61.30 -7.44 21.51
CA ILE A 244 -62.72 -7.51 21.15
C ILE A 244 -63.32 -6.12 21.41
N ARG A 245 -63.61 -5.37 20.34
CA ARG A 245 -64.27 -4.06 20.44
C ARG A 245 -65.75 -4.26 20.80
N LYS A 246 -66.19 -3.68 21.92
CA LYS A 246 -67.62 -3.57 22.24
C LYS A 246 -68.22 -2.41 21.46
N LYS A 247 -69.23 -2.67 20.63
CA LYS A 247 -69.99 -1.63 19.92
C LYS A 247 -71.00 -1.04 20.89
N PHE A 248 -70.81 0.22 21.29
CA PHE A 248 -71.80 0.95 22.07
C PHE A 248 -72.86 1.49 21.12
N VAL A 249 -74.13 1.19 21.38
CA VAL A 249 -75.27 1.79 20.69
C VAL A 249 -75.72 2.96 21.55
N VAL A 250 -75.39 4.19 21.14
CA VAL A 250 -75.70 5.40 21.89
C VAL A 250 -77.04 5.97 21.44
N ASN A 251 -77.88 6.37 22.38
CA ASN A 251 -79.14 7.06 22.09
C ASN A 251 -78.85 8.55 21.80
N PRO A 252 -79.12 9.07 20.59
CA PRO A 252 -78.79 10.44 20.21
C PRO A 252 -79.57 11.53 20.96
N TYR A 253 -80.61 11.18 21.72
CA TYR A 253 -81.43 12.14 22.47
C TYR A 253 -81.14 12.17 23.97
N SER A 254 -80.11 11.47 24.46
CA SER A 254 -79.71 11.56 25.87
C SER A 254 -78.78 12.75 26.13
N ALA A 255 -78.99 13.48 27.22
CA ALA A 255 -78.22 14.67 27.61
C ALA A 255 -76.77 14.39 28.09
N ILE A 256 -76.29 13.15 27.94
CA ILE A 256 -74.96 12.73 28.39
C ILE A 256 -74.03 12.69 27.18
N LEU A 257 -73.03 13.57 27.17
CA LEU A 257 -72.03 13.65 26.11
C LEU A 257 -70.95 12.57 26.35
N PHE A 258 -70.81 11.63 25.41
CA PHE A 258 -69.70 10.67 25.44
C PHE A 258 -68.50 11.26 24.69
N GLU A 259 -67.44 11.60 25.41
CA GLU A 259 -66.14 11.86 24.79
C GLU A 259 -65.53 10.54 24.31
N VAL A 260 -65.47 10.36 23.00
CA VAL A 260 -64.79 9.22 22.38
C VAL A 260 -63.32 9.60 22.23
N PRO A 261 -62.39 8.96 22.95
CA PRO A 261 -60.97 9.25 22.77
C PRO A 261 -60.53 8.86 21.34
N PRO A 262 -59.60 9.61 20.74
CA PRO A 262 -59.10 9.30 19.39
C PRO A 262 -58.41 7.93 19.37
N ILE A 263 -58.52 7.24 18.23
CA ILE A 263 -58.04 5.88 18.03
C ILE A 263 -56.52 5.91 17.84
N ASP A 264 -55.77 5.67 18.93
CA ASP A 264 -54.33 5.43 18.83
C ASP A 264 -54.06 4.08 18.15
N GLU A 265 -53.12 4.13 17.22
CA GLU A 265 -52.61 3.01 16.42
C GLU A 265 -52.08 1.88 17.31
N VAL A 266 -52.21 0.65 16.80
CA VAL A 266 -51.77 -0.58 17.47
C VAL A 266 -50.32 -0.45 17.93
N LYS A 267 -50.09 -0.30 19.24
CA LYS A 267 -48.75 -0.40 19.82
C LYS A 267 -48.29 -1.85 19.72
N LEU A 268 -47.64 -2.19 18.61
CA LEU A 268 -46.81 -3.38 18.50
C LEU A 268 -45.64 -3.19 19.47
N ASN A 269 -45.66 -3.89 20.60
CA ASN A 269 -44.46 -4.03 21.44
C ASN A 269 -43.49 -4.96 20.70
N LEU A 270 -42.64 -4.37 19.86
CA LEU A 270 -41.54 -5.03 19.14
C LEU A 270 -40.23 -5.08 19.96
N ASN A 271 -40.30 -4.71 21.23
CA ASN A 271 -39.15 -4.67 22.12
C ASN A 271 -38.94 -6.05 22.76
N GLU A 272 -38.35 -6.99 22.02
CA GLU A 272 -37.60 -8.18 22.49
C GLU A 272 -37.64 -9.33 21.45
N ALA A 273 -37.41 -9.03 20.19
CA ALA A 273 -36.97 -10.05 19.23
C ALA A 273 -35.76 -9.59 18.42
N THR A 274 -35.10 -8.51 18.86
CA THR A 274 -33.90 -7.94 18.25
C THR A 274 -32.68 -8.26 19.10
N GLU A 275 -32.46 -9.55 19.41
CA GLU A 275 -31.12 -10.07 19.73
C GLU A 275 -31.09 -11.61 19.71
N HIS A 276 -31.38 -12.20 18.55
CA HIS A 276 -30.96 -13.57 18.25
C HIS A 276 -29.74 -13.54 17.34
N ALA A 277 -28.64 -13.04 17.89
CA ALA A 277 -27.33 -13.13 17.27
C ALA A 277 -26.35 -13.77 18.26
N TYR A 278 -26.53 -15.06 18.57
CA TYR A 278 -25.41 -15.87 19.05
C TYR A 278 -25.37 -17.20 18.28
N THR A 279 -24.33 -17.47 17.47
CA THR A 279 -22.95 -17.93 17.79
C THR A 279 -22.87 -19.46 17.75
N VAL A 280 -21.74 -19.93 17.24
CA VAL A 280 -21.49 -21.29 16.78
C VAL A 280 -21.65 -22.32 17.91
N GLY A 281 -22.38 -23.43 17.66
CA GLY A 281 -22.45 -24.61 18.55
C GLY A 281 -23.75 -24.92 19.30
N TYR A 282 -24.88 -24.28 18.97
CA TYR A 282 -26.15 -24.60 19.64
C TYR A 282 -26.85 -25.84 19.07
N GLY A 283 -27.06 -26.85 19.92
CA GLY A 283 -27.92 -28.01 19.65
C GLY A 283 -27.87 -29.03 20.79
N GLU A 284 -28.78 -29.99 20.78
CA GLU A 284 -28.79 -31.14 21.68
C GLU A 284 -28.49 -32.37 20.80
N GLY A 285 -27.46 -33.18 21.12
CA GLY A 285 -27.07 -34.35 20.32
C GLY A 285 -25.58 -34.70 20.35
N ALA A 286 -25.18 -35.80 19.71
CA ALA A 286 -23.83 -36.42 19.78
C ALA A 286 -22.67 -35.61 19.13
N ASN A 287 -22.88 -34.34 18.80
CA ASN A 287 -21.86 -33.37 18.35
C ASN A 287 -22.24 -31.94 18.76
N ALA A 288 -23.09 -31.81 19.78
CA ALA A 288 -23.54 -30.53 20.33
C ALA A 288 -22.39 -29.81 21.04
N GLY A 289 -22.22 -28.52 20.78
CA GLY A 289 -21.13 -27.72 21.37
C GLY A 289 -19.88 -27.69 20.49
N PHE A 290 -18.70 -27.64 21.11
CA PHE A 290 -17.41 -27.41 20.44
C PHE A 290 -16.77 -28.67 19.83
N GLY A 291 -17.42 -29.84 19.89
CA GLY A 291 -16.82 -31.14 19.58
C GLY A 291 -16.55 -31.48 18.10
N GLY A 292 -16.73 -30.55 17.15
CA GLY A 292 -16.52 -30.81 15.72
C GLY A 292 -15.08 -30.61 15.21
N GLY A 293 -14.14 -30.20 16.06
CA GLY A 293 -12.78 -29.83 15.67
C GLY A 293 -12.71 -28.54 14.84
N THR A 294 -11.58 -28.31 14.18
CA THR A 294 -11.37 -27.16 13.27
C THR A 294 -11.30 -27.63 11.83
N ALA A 295 -11.77 -26.80 10.89
CA ALA A 295 -11.68 -27.13 9.47
C ALA A 295 -10.24 -26.98 8.96
N ARG A 296 -9.55 -25.87 9.29
CA ARG A 296 -8.16 -25.59 8.87
C ARG A 296 -7.32 -24.74 9.85
N GLY A 297 -7.94 -24.00 10.78
CA GLY A 297 -7.25 -23.05 11.66
C GLY A 297 -6.79 -23.61 13.03
N LYS A 298 -5.93 -22.84 13.71
CA LYS A 298 -5.54 -23.08 15.12
C LYS A 298 -6.60 -22.53 16.06
N VAL A 299 -6.94 -23.26 17.12
CA VAL A 299 -7.81 -22.77 18.21
C VAL A 299 -6.96 -22.44 19.43
N ARG A 300 -7.22 -21.27 20.04
CA ARG A 300 -6.58 -20.84 21.29
C ARG A 300 -7.64 -20.80 22.38
N LEU A 301 -7.45 -21.59 23.43
CA LEU A 301 -8.27 -21.54 24.63
C LEU A 301 -7.64 -20.52 25.60
N ILE A 302 -8.44 -19.55 26.05
CA ILE A 302 -8.01 -18.52 27.00
C ILE A 302 -8.83 -18.73 28.28
N ARG A 303 -8.14 -19.07 29.38
CA ARG A 303 -8.78 -19.15 30.70
C ARG A 303 -8.82 -17.75 31.30
N LEU A 304 -10.02 -17.24 31.54
CA LEU A 304 -10.23 -16.01 32.28
C LEU A 304 -10.35 -16.35 33.78
N GLU A 305 -9.53 -15.72 34.60
CA GLU A 305 -9.64 -15.83 36.06
C GLU A 305 -10.66 -14.81 36.55
N TYR A 306 -11.67 -15.28 37.29
CA TYR A 306 -12.72 -14.47 37.86
C TYR A 306 -12.78 -14.71 39.37
N SER A 307 -12.75 -13.63 40.14
CA SER A 307 -12.67 -13.68 41.61
C SER A 307 -14.01 -13.92 42.31
N GLY A 308 -15.13 -13.91 41.58
CA GLY A 308 -16.42 -14.32 42.10
C GLY A 308 -16.60 -15.82 41.88
N GLY A 309 -16.32 -16.63 42.91
CA GLY A 309 -16.23 -18.10 42.84
C GLY A 309 -17.51 -18.88 42.50
N ASP A 310 -18.34 -18.38 41.58
CA ASP A 310 -19.55 -19.03 41.08
C ASP A 310 -19.43 -19.46 39.60
N TRP A 311 -18.34 -19.12 38.89
CA TRP A 311 -18.23 -19.37 37.44
C TRP A 311 -17.88 -20.83 37.10
N ASP A 312 -17.18 -21.51 38.00
CA ASP A 312 -16.75 -22.90 37.90
C ASP A 312 -17.69 -23.87 38.62
N ARG A 313 -18.72 -23.36 39.31
CA ARG A 313 -19.59 -24.15 40.21
C ARG A 313 -20.32 -25.31 39.52
N ASN A 314 -20.54 -25.22 38.21
CA ASN A 314 -21.16 -26.26 37.39
C ASN A 314 -20.21 -26.88 36.35
N PHE A 315 -18.95 -26.40 36.27
CA PHE A 315 -17.92 -27.11 35.53
C PHE A 315 -17.43 -28.23 36.45
N GLY A 316 -17.74 -29.48 36.11
CA GLY A 316 -17.25 -30.64 36.88
C GLY A 316 -15.72 -30.63 37.04
N ILE A 317 -15.19 -31.52 37.90
CA ILE A 317 -13.74 -31.67 38.11
C ILE A 317 -13.06 -31.90 36.75
N GLY A 318 -12.23 -30.95 36.31
CA GLY A 318 -11.49 -31.03 35.05
C GLY A 318 -12.28 -30.63 33.79
N GLY A 319 -13.30 -29.79 33.89
CA GLY A 319 -14.05 -29.34 32.72
C GLY A 319 -13.23 -28.54 31.68
N ASP A 320 -12.13 -27.91 32.10
CA ASP A 320 -11.11 -27.34 31.22
C ASP A 320 -10.28 -28.42 30.52
N MET A 321 -9.88 -29.45 31.25
CA MET A 321 -9.20 -30.63 30.71
C MET A 321 -10.07 -31.38 29.70
N ASN A 322 -11.39 -31.43 29.91
CA ASN A 322 -12.32 -32.06 28.99
C ASN A 322 -12.37 -31.34 27.64
N MET A 323 -12.28 -30.00 27.62
CA MET A 323 -12.18 -29.23 26.37
C MET A 323 -10.83 -29.44 25.66
N LEU A 324 -9.74 -29.61 26.39
CA LEU A 324 -8.43 -29.94 25.80
C LEU A 324 -8.45 -31.33 25.14
N ILE A 325 -9.01 -32.33 25.85
CA ILE A 325 -9.16 -33.70 25.35
C ILE A 325 -10.06 -33.75 24.11
N GLU A 326 -11.17 -33.01 24.09
CA GLU A 326 -12.09 -32.95 22.96
C GLU A 326 -11.45 -32.31 21.71
N TYR A 327 -10.47 -31.42 21.90
CA TYR A 327 -9.66 -30.83 20.84
C TYR A 327 -8.37 -31.60 20.53
N GLY A 328 -8.07 -32.69 21.26
CA GLY A 328 -6.88 -33.52 21.06
C GLY A 328 -5.56 -32.80 21.39
N ILE A 329 -5.58 -31.88 22.35
CA ILE A 329 -4.43 -31.09 22.83
C ILE A 329 -3.99 -31.60 24.20
#